data_AF-A0A914XH29-F1
#
_entry.id   AF-A0A914XH29-F1
#
_cell.length_a   1.000
_cell.length_b   1.000
_cell.length_c   1.000
_cell.angle_alpha   90.00
_cell.angle_beta   90.00
_cell.angle_gamma   90.00
#
_symmetry.space_group_name_H-M   'P 1'
#
loop_
_entity.id
_entity.type
_entity.pdbx_description
1 polymer ?
#
loop_
_entity_poly.entity_id
_entity_poly.type
_entity_poly.pdbx_seq_one_letter_code
_entity_poly.pdbx_strand_id
1 'polypeptide(L)' 'MEKNKGLTVKRRKDIGHSRIKRRKQYDKALIKRRSQVPSVKRELNKYGGESRGIKTSVVKSVKFKT' A
#
# COMPACT_ATOMS: atom_id res chain seq x y z
N MET A 1 15.85 6.24 42.08
CA MET A 1 14.75 6.71 41.21
C MET A 1 15.10 6.40 39.77
N GLU A 2 14.58 5.30 39.21
CA GLU A 2 15.21 4.69 38.03
C GLU A 2 14.79 5.29 36.69
N LYS A 3 13.57 5.85 36.52
CA LYS A 3 13.21 6.74 35.38
C LYS A 3 12.08 7.72 35.75
N ASN A 4 12.37 9.02 35.91
CA ASN A 4 11.35 10.07 36.09
C ASN A 4 10.67 10.39 34.75
N LYS A 5 9.74 9.52 34.31
CA LYS A 5 9.03 9.65 33.02
C LYS A 5 7.69 10.41 33.07
N GLY A 6 7.41 11.18 34.13
CA GLY A 6 6.28 12.12 34.20
C GLY A 6 4.93 11.63 33.62
N LEU A 7 4.11 12.57 33.13
CA LEU A 7 2.84 12.29 32.45
C LEU A 7 3.09 12.11 30.94
N THR A 8 3.38 10.87 30.48
CA THR A 8 3.53 10.58 29.05
C THR A 8 2.24 10.04 28.42
N VAL A 9 1.95 10.46 27.18
CA VAL A 9 0.83 9.93 26.39
C VAL A 9 1.04 8.46 26.02
N LYS A 10 -0.06 7.71 25.88
CA LYS A 10 -0.02 6.32 25.41
C LYS A 10 0.58 6.24 24.00
N ARG A 11 1.71 5.55 23.86
CA ARG A 11 2.36 5.30 22.58
C ARG A 11 1.97 3.93 22.03
N ARG A 12 1.78 3.83 20.72
CA ARG A 12 1.62 2.55 20.01
C ARG A 12 2.93 1.75 20.05
N LYS A 13 2.81 0.43 20.24
CA LYS A 13 3.93 -0.51 20.39
C LYS A 13 4.93 -0.45 19.22
N ASP A 14 4.44 -0.19 18.01
CA ASP A 14 5.25 -0.18 16.79
C ASP A 14 6.34 0.90 16.74
N ILE A 15 6.16 2.01 17.47
CA ILE A 15 7.12 3.13 17.44
C ILE A 15 8.35 2.81 18.30
N GLY A 16 8.26 1.83 19.21
CA GLY A 16 9.38 1.43 20.06
C GLY A 16 10.54 0.80 19.30
N HIS A 17 10.31 0.27 18.09
CA HIS A 17 11.37 -0.28 17.25
C HIS A 17 11.31 0.32 15.84
N SER A 18 12.34 1.10 15.51
CA SER A 18 12.46 1.81 14.22
C SER A 18 12.20 0.90 13.01
N ARG A 19 12.72 -0.33 13.02
CA ARG A 19 12.52 -1.32 11.96
C ARG A 19 11.06 -1.71 11.77
N ILE A 20 10.34 -1.99 12.86
CA ILE A 20 8.93 -2.40 12.82
C ILE A 20 8.06 -1.24 12.31
N LYS A 21 8.36 -0.01 12.76
CA LYS A 21 7.69 1.20 12.26
C LYS A 21 7.83 1.33 10.74
N ARG A 22 9.05 1.23 10.21
CA ARG A 22 9.33 1.36 8.77
C ARG A 22 8.72 0.22 7.95
N ARG A 23 8.77 -1.02 8.42
CA ARG A 23 8.12 -2.18 7.77
C ARG A 23 6.62 -1.94 7.61
N LYS A 24 5.92 -1.61 8.71
CA LYS A 24 4.47 -1.35 8.67
C LYS A 24 4.10 -0.13 7.81
N GLN A 25 4.96 0.89 7.76
CA GLN A 25 4.75 2.04 6.90
C GLN A 25 4.83 1.65 5.41
N TYR A 26 5.83 0.83 5.06
CA TYR A 26 6.00 0.32 3.70
C TYR A 26 4.83 -0.57 3.28
N ASP A 27 4.40 -1.51 4.12
CA ASP A 27 3.27 -2.40 3.82
C ASP A 27 1.98 -1.61 3.56
N LYS A 28 1.73 -0.57 4.37
CA LYS A 28 0.60 0.35 4.18
C LYS A 28 0.72 1.15 2.87
N ALA A 29 1.91 1.60 2.52
CA ALA A 29 2.15 2.33 1.26
C ALA A 29 1.93 1.42 0.04
N LEU A 30 2.35 0.15 0.11
CA LEU A 30 2.11 -0.83 -0.95
C LEU A 30 0.62 -1.06 -1.19
N ILE A 31 -0.19 -1.17 -0.13
CA ILE A 31 -1.65 -1.32 -0.26
C ILE A 31 -2.26 -0.09 -0.96
N LYS A 32 -1.87 1.13 -0.56
CA LYS A 32 -2.34 2.37 -1.20
C LYS A 32 -1.88 2.49 -2.66
N ARG A 33 -0.68 2.02 -2.98
CA ARG A 33 -0.19 2.05 -4.36
C ARG A 33 -1.02 1.14 -5.26
N ARG A 34 -1.36 -0.07 -4.79
CA ARG A 34 -2.20 -1.04 -5.51
C ARG A 34 -3.60 -0.51 -5.83
N SER A 35 -4.14 0.40 -5.02
CA SER A 35 -5.44 1.02 -5.30
C SER A 35 -5.36 2.16 -6.32
N GLN A 36 -4.24 2.87 -6.41
CA GLN A 36 -4.05 3.99 -7.34
C GLN A 36 -3.63 3.51 -8.73
N VAL A 37 -2.71 2.56 -8.79
CA VAL A 37 -2.09 2.09 -10.03
C VAL A 37 -2.04 0.56 -10.01
N PRO A 38 -2.43 -0.11 -11.11
CA PRO A 38 -2.31 -1.56 -11.21
C PRO A 38 -0.83 -1.97 -11.15
N SER A 39 -0.54 -3.02 -10.39
CA SER A 39 0.78 -3.67 -10.41
C SER A 39 0.93 -4.55 -11.65
N VAL A 40 2.18 -4.77 -12.08
CA VAL A 40 2.50 -5.74 -13.13
C VAL A 40 2.07 -7.14 -12.69
N LYS A 41 1.29 -7.83 -13.51
CA LYS A 41 0.88 -9.22 -13.29
C LYS A 41 1.72 -10.13 -14.19
N ARG A 42 2.12 -11.30 -13.67
CA ARG A 42 2.74 -12.37 -14.46
C ARG A 42 1.70 -13.46 -14.70
N GLU A 43 1.65 -13.98 -15.92
CA GLU A 43 0.79 -15.12 -16.27
C GLU A 43 1.47 -16.41 -15.85
N LEU A 44 1.25 -16.82 -14.59
CA LEU A 44 1.76 -18.10 -14.09
C LEU A 44 0.96 -19.30 -14.63
N ASN A 45 -0.32 -19.08 -14.93
CA ASN A 45 -1.25 -20.08 -15.45
C ASN A 45 -1.85 -19.57 -16.77
N LYS A 46 -2.42 -20.50 -17.55
CA LYS A 46 -3.17 -20.16 -18.77
C LYS A 46 -4.29 -19.15 -18.46
N TYR A 47 -4.54 -18.26 -19.42
CA TYR A 47 -5.55 -17.20 -19.28
C TYR A 47 -6.95 -17.78 -19.09
N GLY A 48 -7.64 -17.35 -18.03
CA GLY A 48 -9.01 -17.74 -17.70
C GLY A 48 -10.02 -16.59 -17.76
N GLY A 49 -9.63 -15.43 -18.31
CA GLY A 49 -10.45 -14.21 -18.32
C GLY A 49 -10.06 -13.17 -17.26
N GLU A 50 -10.70 -12.01 -17.33
CA GLU A 50 -10.49 -10.91 -16.38
C GLU A 50 -11.29 -11.12 -15.07
N SER A 51 -10.61 -11.59 -14.02
CA SER A 51 -11.21 -11.82 -12.69
C SER A 51 -12.02 -10.67 -12.07
N ARG A 52 -11.70 -9.41 -12.43
CA ARG A 52 -12.39 -8.20 -11.93
C ARG A 52 -13.43 -7.65 -12.90
N GLY A 53 -13.59 -8.28 -14.06
CA GLY A 53 -14.45 -7.83 -15.15
C GLY A 53 -13.82 -6.77 -16.06
N ILE A 54 -14.46 -6.59 -17.22
CA ILE A 54 -14.10 -5.61 -18.25
C ILE A 54 -15.15 -4.50 -18.24
N LYS A 55 -14.72 -3.24 -18.08
CA LYS A 55 -15.61 -2.08 -18.14
C LYS A 55 -15.45 -1.37 -19.47
N THR A 56 -16.44 -1.51 -20.35
CA THR A 56 -16.42 -1.00 -21.73
C THR A 56 -16.40 0.52 -21.84
N SER A 57 -16.99 1.23 -20.88
CA SER A 57 -17.12 2.69 -20.92
C SER A 57 -15.89 3.47 -20.45
N VAL A 58 -14.87 2.82 -19.89
CA VAL A 58 -13.75 3.52 -19.25
C VAL A 58 -12.51 3.50 -20.13
N VAL A 59 -12.03 4.71 -20.48
CA VAL A 59 -10.76 4.92 -21.17
C VAL A 59 -9.70 5.34 -20.15
N LYS A 60 -8.58 4.61 -20.06
CA LYS A 60 -7.46 4.89 -19.13
C LYS A 60 -6.19 5.38 -19.84
N SER A 61 -6.25 5.68 -21.13
CA SER A 61 -5.09 6.18 -21.89
C SER A 61 -4.79 7.65 -21.59
N VAL A 62 -3.51 8.02 -21.68
CA VAL A 62 -3.07 9.42 -21.63
C VAL A 62 -3.16 9.98 -23.05
N LYS A 63 -3.93 11.06 -23.26
CA LYS A 63 -4.04 11.75 -24.55
C LYS A 63 -2.86 12.69 -24.74
N PHE A 64 -2.25 12.67 -25.92
CA PHE A 64 -1.28 13.69 -26.31
C PHE A 64 -1.99 15.02 -26.51
N LYS A 65 -1.43 16.09 -25.97
CA LYS A 65 -1.89 17.45 -26.24
C LYS A 65 -1.05 18.01 -27.38
N THR A 66 -1.72 18.66 -28.32
CA THR A 66 -1.08 19.47 -29.36
C THR A 66 -0.58 20.77 -28.76
#